data_AF-A0A847Y1S7-F1
#
_entry.id   AF-A0A847Y1S7-F1
#
_cell.length_a   1.000
_cell.length_b   1.000
_cell.length_c   1.000
_cell.angle_alpha   90.00
_cell.angle_beta   90.00
_cell.angle_gamma   90.00
#
_symmetry.space_group_name_H-M   'P 1'
#
loop_
_entity.id
_entity.type
_entity.pdbx_description
1 polymer ?
#
loop_
_entity_poly.entity_id
_entity_poly.type
_entity_poly.pdbx_seq_one_letter_code
_entity_poly.pdbx_strand_id
1 'polypeptide(L)'
;MPNNMKRFIPIFIIILGIVIYGIYYLFQTTIFGNGTTASGTIEANEVRLGVVTGGIVDRVLVNEGDSVKKDQLLAVVKQGAGTSSGSIRSPLNGVVLLRAADPGEITTA
;
A
#
# COMPACT_ATOMS: atom_id res chain seq x y z
N MET A 1 55.54 57.75 -10.57
CA MET A 1 54.07 57.73 -10.56
C MET A 1 53.62 56.72 -9.50
N PRO A 2 52.94 57.11 -8.41
CA PRO A 2 52.59 56.17 -7.35
C PRO A 2 51.55 55.17 -7.86
N ASN A 3 51.86 53.88 -7.68
CA ASN A 3 51.07 52.77 -8.19
C ASN A 3 49.71 52.70 -7.46
N ASN A 4 48.66 53.13 -8.14
CA ASN A 4 47.25 53.11 -7.72
C ASN A 4 46.72 51.69 -7.40
N MET A 5 47.45 50.64 -7.82
CA MET A 5 47.16 49.23 -7.55
C MET A 5 46.91 48.92 -6.06
N LYS A 6 47.64 49.56 -5.14
CA LYS A 6 47.52 49.27 -3.69
C LYS A 6 46.20 49.74 -3.05
N ARG A 7 45.46 50.64 -3.72
CA ARG A 7 44.14 51.10 -3.25
C ARG A 7 43.00 50.16 -3.69
N PHE A 8 43.23 49.35 -4.72
CA PHE A 8 42.25 48.39 -5.24
C PHE A 8 42.33 47.02 -4.56
N ILE A 9 43.45 46.70 -3.89
CA ILE A 9 43.64 45.47 -3.10
C ILE A 9 42.49 45.23 -2.10
N PRO A 10 42.08 46.18 -1.23
CA PRO A 10 40.99 45.93 -0.28
C PRO A 10 39.65 45.70 -0.97
N ILE A 11 39.38 46.41 -2.07
CA ILE A 11 38.14 46.26 -2.85
C ILE A 11 38.10 44.87 -3.50
N PHE A 12 39.22 44.41 -4.06
CA PHE A 12 39.33 43.10 -4.65
C PHE A 12 39.12 41.98 -3.61
N ILE A 13 39.67 42.13 -2.41
CA ILE A 13 39.46 41.17 -1.31
C ILE A 13 37.98 41.10 -0.90
N ILE A 14 37.29 42.24 -0.82
CA ILE A 14 35.86 42.28 -0.49
C ILE A 14 35.02 41.60 -1.58
N ILE A 15 35.29 41.89 -2.85
CA ILE A 15 34.59 41.26 -3.98
C ILE A 15 34.84 39.75 -3.98
N LEU A 16 36.08 39.34 -3.75
CA LEU A 16 36.44 37.92 -3.67
C LEU A 16 35.70 37.22 -2.52
N GLY A 17 35.59 37.86 -1.36
CA GLY A 17 34.81 37.33 -0.23
C GLY A 17 33.33 37.15 -0.55
N ILE A 18 32.71 38.11 -1.24
CA ILE A 18 31.30 38.03 -1.67
C ILE A 18 31.10 36.89 -2.67
N VAL A 19 32.02 36.74 -3.63
CA VAL A 19 31.96 35.67 -4.63
C VAL A 19 32.10 34.30 -3.97
N ILE A 20 33.06 34.13 -3.06
CA ILE A 20 33.25 32.88 -2.31
C ILE A 20 32.00 32.55 -1.48
N TYR A 21 31.42 33.53 -0.79
CA TYR A 21 30.21 33.35 0.01
C TYR A 21 28.99 32.98 -0.84
N GLY A 22 28.80 33.66 -1.98
CA GLY A 22 27.72 33.36 -2.91
C GLY A 22 27.83 31.95 -3.50
N ILE A 23 29.04 31.53 -3.88
CA ILE A 23 29.32 30.18 -4.34
C ILE A 23 28.98 29.16 -3.24
N TYR A 24 29.45 29.37 -2.01
CA TYR A 24 29.17 28.50 -0.87
C TYR A 24 27.66 28.34 -0.63
N TYR A 25 26.89 29.43 -0.69
CA TYR A 25 25.44 29.40 -0.49
C TYR A 25 24.70 28.60 -1.59
N LEU A 26 25.13 28.74 -2.85
CA LEU A 26 24.53 28.00 -3.97
C LEU A 26 24.85 26.50 -3.92
N PHE A 27 26.03 26.10 -3.45
CA PHE A 27 26.35 24.67 -3.26
C PHE A 27 25.60 24.05 -2.08
N GLN A 28 25.26 24.81 -1.04
CA GLN A 28 24.52 24.32 0.13
C GLN A 28 23.11 23.82 -0.24
N THR A 29 22.44 24.42 -1.23
CA THR A 29 21.06 24.07 -1.63
C THR A 29 20.96 22.82 -2.51
N THR A 30 22.08 22.32 -3.03
CA THR A 30 22.08 21.22 -4.03
C THR A 30 22.46 19.86 -3.43
N ILE A 31 23.08 19.83 -2.23
CA ILE A 31 23.56 18.58 -1.59
C ILE A 31 22.49 17.88 -0.75
N PHE A 32 21.52 18.63 -0.23
CA PHE A 32 20.43 18.07 0.57
C PHE A 32 19.21 17.82 -0.32
N GLY A 33 19.23 16.69 -1.03
CA GLY A 33 18.02 16.15 -1.63
C GLY A 33 17.00 15.95 -0.51
N ASN A 34 15.98 16.81 -0.45
CA ASN A 34 14.90 16.79 0.53
C ASN A 34 13.94 15.60 0.31
N GLY A 35 14.48 14.40 0.09
CA GLY A 35 13.72 13.17 0.04
C GLY A 35 13.39 12.74 1.46
N THR A 36 12.16 13.00 1.91
CA THR A 36 11.68 12.47 3.18
C THR A 36 11.43 10.97 3.03
N THR A 37 12.31 10.16 3.62
CA THR A 37 12.08 8.72 3.73
C THR A 37 11.03 8.47 4.80
N ALA A 38 9.88 7.93 4.41
CA ALA A 38 8.84 7.46 5.32
C ALA A 38 8.79 5.94 5.29
N SER A 39 8.56 5.33 6.45
CA SER A 39 8.35 3.88 6.60
C SER A 39 6.93 3.65 7.11
N GLY A 40 6.30 2.59 6.63
CA GLY A 40 4.95 2.19 7.04
C GLY A 40 4.66 0.75 6.61
N THR A 41 3.53 0.23 7.08
CA THR A 41 3.04 -1.11 6.73
C THR A 41 1.95 -1.00 5.67
N ILE A 42 1.89 -1.96 4.76
CA ILE A 42 0.77 -2.11 3.84
C ILE A 42 -0.30 -2.94 4.55
N GLU A 43 -1.47 -2.34 4.75
CA GLU A 43 -2.64 -2.99 5.34
C GLU A 43 -3.68 -3.32 4.26
N ALA A 44 -4.35 -4.46 4.42
CA ALA A 44 -5.44 -4.88 3.55
C ALA A 44 -6.75 -4.98 4.35
N ASN A 45 -7.89 -4.77 3.67
CA ASN A 45 -9.19 -5.00 4.28
C ASN A 45 -9.58 -6.48 4.10
N GLU A 46 -9.55 -7.24 5.20
CA GLU A 46 -9.93 -8.65 5.22
C GLU A 46 -11.36 -8.84 5.74
N VAL A 47 -12.12 -9.71 5.08
CA VAL A 47 -13.45 -10.11 5.55
C VAL A 47 -13.52 -11.63 5.62
N ARG A 48 -13.89 -12.14 6.80
CA ARG A 48 -14.17 -13.56 7.01
C ARG A 48 -15.64 -13.83 6.72
N LEU A 49 -15.91 -14.76 5.80
CA LEU A 49 -17.27 -15.12 5.40
C LEU A 49 -17.70 -16.40 6.15
N GLY A 50 -18.80 -16.30 6.87
CA GLY A 50 -19.46 -17.44 7.52
C GLY A 50 -20.77 -17.81 6.83
N VAL A 51 -21.41 -18.87 7.30
CA VAL A 51 -22.76 -19.24 6.87
C VAL A 51 -23.82 -18.51 7.69
N VAL A 52 -24.90 -18.08 7.04
CA VAL A 52 -26.05 -17.48 7.74
C VAL A 52 -26.89 -18.54 8.43
N THR A 53 -26.98 -19.72 7.82
CA THR A 53 -27.69 -20.89 8.36
C THR A 53 -26.76 -22.09 8.33
N GLY A 54 -26.72 -22.86 9.41
CA GLY A 54 -25.92 -24.08 9.47
C GLY A 54 -26.34 -25.11 8.41
N GLY A 55 -25.37 -25.86 7.89
CA GLY A 55 -25.59 -26.81 6.81
C GLY A 55 -24.33 -27.56 6.39
N ILE A 56 -24.45 -28.31 5.29
CA ILE A 56 -23.33 -29.02 4.65
C ILE A 56 -22.82 -28.16 3.49
N VAL A 57 -21.51 -27.93 3.40
CA VAL A 57 -20.92 -27.28 2.23
C VAL A 57 -21.12 -28.19 1.01
N ASP A 58 -21.92 -27.78 0.03
CA ASP A 58 -22.15 -28.57 -1.19
C ASP A 58 -20.94 -28.50 -2.11
N ARG A 59 -20.47 -27.27 -2.38
CA ARG A 59 -19.33 -27.01 -3.24
C ARG A 59 -18.70 -25.67 -2.94
N VAL A 60 -17.39 -25.62 -3.16
CA VAL A 60 -16.59 -24.40 -3.17
C VAL A 60 -16.14 -24.15 -4.62
N LEU A 61 -16.29 -22.91 -5.08
CA LEU A 61 -16.10 -22.50 -6.48
C LEU A 61 -14.82 -21.70 -6.69
N VAL A 62 -14.07 -21.43 -5.63
CA VAL A 62 -12.83 -20.64 -5.64
C VAL A 62 -11.76 -21.34 -4.80
N ASN A 63 -10.51 -21.09 -5.13
CA ASN A 63 -9.34 -21.55 -4.38
C ASN A 63 -8.61 -20.39 -3.71
N GLU A 64 -7.73 -20.72 -2.78
CA GLU A 64 -6.82 -19.75 -2.18
C GLU A 64 -5.92 -19.15 -3.27
N GLY A 65 -5.71 -17.83 -3.19
CA GLY A 65 -5.01 -17.05 -4.20
C GLY A 65 -5.86 -16.56 -5.37
N ASP A 66 -7.09 -17.07 -5.54
CA ASP A 66 -7.96 -16.63 -6.63
C ASP A 66 -8.39 -15.17 -6.44
N SER A 67 -8.39 -14.41 -7.53
CA SER A 67 -8.98 -13.07 -7.57
C SER A 67 -10.50 -13.16 -7.76
N VAL A 68 -11.24 -12.43 -6.93
CA VAL A 68 -12.71 -12.44 -6.92
C VAL A 68 -13.27 -11.03 -7.04
N LYS A 69 -14.48 -10.93 -7.60
CA LYS A 69 -15.23 -9.68 -7.70
C LYS A 69 -16.33 -9.61 -6.66
N LYS A 70 -16.77 -8.40 -6.32
CA LYS A 70 -17.97 -8.17 -5.51
C LYS A 70 -19.17 -8.93 -6.11
N ASP A 71 -19.96 -9.53 -5.23
CA ASP A 71 -21.13 -10.37 -5.47
C ASP A 71 -20.86 -11.68 -6.23
N GLN A 72 -19.59 -12.00 -6.52
CA GLN A 72 -19.18 -13.28 -7.10
C GLN A 72 -19.54 -14.43 -6.15
N LEU A 73 -20.14 -15.49 -6.71
CA LEU A 73 -20.48 -16.70 -5.98
C LEU A 73 -19.20 -17.47 -5.63
N LEU A 74 -18.99 -17.74 -4.33
CA LEU A 74 -17.79 -18.39 -3.81
C LEU A 74 -18.06 -19.83 -3.36
N ALA A 75 -19.20 -20.07 -2.72
CA ALA A 75 -19.59 -21.39 -2.24
C ALA A 75 -21.11 -21.52 -2.13
N VAL A 76 -21.57 -22.77 -2.14
CA VAL A 76 -22.99 -23.13 -1.95
C VAL A 76 -23.08 -24.10 -0.77
N VAL A 77 -24.06 -23.87 0.10
CA VAL A 77 -24.31 -24.66 1.30
C VAL A 77 -25.73 -25.21 1.26
N LYS A 78 -25.88 -26.49 1.56
CA LYS A 78 -27.18 -27.18 1.66
C LYS A 78 -27.65 -27.19 3.10
N GLN A 79 -28.87 -26.75 3.35
CA GLN A 79 -29.46 -26.85 4.68
C GLN A 79 -29.91 -28.30 4.94
N GLY A 80 -29.59 -28.83 6.13
CA GLY A 80 -29.80 -30.26 6.46
C GLY A 80 -31.26 -30.76 6.46
N ALA A 81 -32.26 -29.88 6.27
CA ALA A 81 -33.68 -30.23 6.36
C ALA A 81 -34.53 -29.82 5.14
N GLY A 82 -33.95 -29.32 4.04
CA GLY A 82 -34.76 -28.93 2.88
C GLY A 82 -33.97 -28.46 1.65
N THR A 83 -34.69 -28.35 0.52
CA THR A 83 -34.22 -27.93 -0.82
C THR A 83 -33.59 -26.52 -0.86
N SER A 84 -33.66 -25.76 0.24
CA SER A 84 -33.10 -24.42 0.39
C SER A 84 -31.57 -24.47 0.38
N SER A 85 -30.96 -23.87 -0.65
CA SER A 85 -29.50 -23.72 -0.76
C SER A 85 -29.10 -22.30 -0.38
N GLY A 86 -28.18 -22.16 0.56
CA GLY A 86 -27.52 -20.89 0.87
C GLY A 86 -26.38 -20.63 -0.10
N SER A 87 -26.19 -19.38 -0.52
CA SER A 87 -25.07 -18.97 -1.37
C SER A 87 -24.16 -17.98 -0.64
N ILE A 88 -22.86 -18.26 -0.60
CA ILE A 88 -21.85 -17.33 -0.08
C ILE A 88 -21.28 -16.54 -1.25
N ARG A 89 -21.30 -15.21 -1.14
CA ARG A 89 -20.83 -14.28 -2.16
C ARG A 89 -19.78 -13.34 -1.60
N SER A 90 -18.86 -12.89 -2.46
CA SER A 90 -17.85 -11.91 -2.05
C SER A 90 -18.48 -10.54 -1.80
N PRO A 91 -18.22 -9.87 -0.67
CA PRO A 91 -18.70 -8.51 -0.43
C PRO A 91 -17.86 -7.44 -1.16
N LEU A 92 -16.67 -7.79 -1.64
CA LEU A 92 -15.69 -6.86 -2.22
C LEU A 92 -14.86 -7.51 -3.34
N ASN A 93 -14.18 -6.67 -4.13
CA ASN A 93 -13.15 -7.13 -5.06
C ASN A 93 -11.87 -7.41 -4.28
N GLY A 94 -11.22 -8.55 -4.52
CA GLY A 94 -10.01 -8.89 -3.77
C GLY A 94 -9.46 -10.26 -4.14
N VAL A 95 -8.66 -10.82 -3.24
CA VAL A 95 -8.07 -12.16 -3.36
C VAL A 95 -8.54 -13.03 -2.21
N VAL A 96 -8.78 -14.31 -2.50
CA VAL A 96 -9.11 -15.30 -1.47
C VAL A 96 -7.82 -15.63 -0.71
N LEU A 97 -7.78 -15.33 0.58
CA LEU A 97 -6.59 -15.58 1.40
C LEU A 97 -6.52 -17.04 1.87
N LEU A 98 -7.64 -17.58 2.33
CA LEU A 98 -7.74 -18.93 2.84
C LEU A 98 -9.12 -19.52 2.59
N ARG A 99 -9.19 -20.85 2.52
CA ARG A 99 -10.43 -21.61 2.50
C ARG A 99 -10.65 -22.22 3.88
N ALA A 100 -11.69 -21.75 4.57
CA ALA A 100 -12.01 -22.17 5.93
C ALA A 100 -12.89 -23.43 6.01
N ALA A 101 -13.41 -23.92 4.87
CA ALA A 101 -14.28 -25.10 4.84
C ALA A 101 -14.12 -25.89 3.54
N ASP A 102 -14.19 -27.22 3.65
CA ASP A 102 -14.12 -28.12 2.51
C ASP A 102 -15.51 -28.63 2.08
N PRO A 103 -15.70 -29.00 0.79
CA PRO A 103 -16.92 -29.65 0.35
C PRO A 103 -17.24 -30.91 1.17
N GLY A 104 -18.47 -31.01 1.65
CA GLY A 104 -18.94 -32.09 2.54
C GLY A 104 -18.79 -31.80 4.03
N GLU A 105 -18.13 -30.72 4.42
CA GLU A 105 -17.99 -30.32 5.82
C GLU A 105 -19.30 -29.76 6.39
N ILE A 106 -19.54 -30.03 7.68
CA ILE A 106 -20.64 -29.43 8.44
C ILE A 106 -20.19 -28.08 8.96
N THR A 107 -20.92 -27.03 8.60
CA THR A 107 -20.67 -25.67 9.08
C THR A 107 -21.88 -25.18 9.86
N THR A 108 -21.62 -24.43 10.94
CA THR A 108 -22.63 -23.85 11.82
C THR A 108 -22.54 -22.32 11.74
N ALA A 109 -23.68 -21.65 11.90
CA ALA A 109 -23.76 -20.19 11.97
C ALA A 109 -23.23 -19.66 13.31
#